data_AF-A0A6L9ZWG0-F1
#
_entry.id   AF-A0A6L9ZWG0-F1
#
_cell.length_a   1.000
_cell.length_b   1.000
_cell.length_c   1.000
_cell.angle_alpha   90.00
_cell.angle_beta   90.00
_cell.angle_gamma   90.00
#
_symmetry.space_group_name_H-M   'P 1'
#
loop_
_entity.id
_entity.type
_entity.pdbx_description
1 polymer ?
#
loop_
_entity_poly.entity_id
_entity_poly.type
_entity_poly.pdbx_seq_one_letter_code
_entity_poly.pdbx_strand_id
1 'polypeptide(L)'
;MNIENMKQELEQSHAQLYQLLIELEQSHAQLEEVQKEFEESELLRKQVQREFEESKLLRKQMQIEMEQMKSHFEHTQSELEQTKLALEKMQGELDRYKYREAIASETISEGEKKYKQLVWDAWRAYQNEDISQMIDCLQKSLKHTSLSRTKIVSNWVKSWSEFSQMKGEKFEIHRLNRYQEWKKLLRRMTVVKPSSATT
;
A
#
# COMPACT_ATOMS: atom_id res chain seq x y z
N MET A 1 -81.60 65.44 29.53
CA MET A 1 -81.17 64.08 29.16
C MET A 1 -82.41 63.20 29.21
N ASN A 2 -82.79 62.58 28.09
CA ASN A 2 -84.07 61.86 27.96
C ASN A 2 -83.91 60.42 28.46
N ILE A 3 -84.92 59.85 29.12
CA ILE A 3 -84.88 58.49 29.70
C ILE A 3 -84.58 57.44 28.62
N GLU A 4 -85.07 57.67 27.40
CA GLU A 4 -84.83 56.80 26.24
C GLU A 4 -83.32 56.68 25.89
N ASN A 5 -82.56 57.77 26.00
CA ASN A 5 -81.11 57.76 25.74
C ASN A 5 -80.36 56.90 26.75
N MET A 6 -80.72 57.00 28.04
CA MET A 6 -80.08 56.21 29.09
C MET A 6 -80.38 54.71 28.93
N LYS A 7 -81.59 54.37 28.46
CA LYS A 7 -81.97 52.98 28.21
C LYS A 7 -81.20 52.40 27.03
N GLN A 8 -81.01 53.18 25.98
CA GLN A 8 -80.27 52.79 24.79
C GLN A 8 -78.77 52.62 25.08
N GLU A 9 -78.17 53.53 25.87
CA GLU A 9 -76.79 53.41 26.36
C GLU A 9 -76.60 52.16 27.24
N LEU A 10 -77.59 51.82 28.08
CA LEU A 10 -77.56 50.62 28.92
C LEU A 10 -77.63 49.33 28.09
N GLU A 11 -78.50 49.26 27.08
CA GLU A 11 -78.57 48.14 26.14
C GLU A 11 -77.27 47.97 25.34
N GLN A 12 -76.67 49.09 24.91
CA GLN A 12 -75.42 49.08 24.16
C GLN A 12 -74.25 48.59 25.03
N SER A 13 -74.19 49.03 26.30
CA SER A 13 -73.22 48.55 27.28
C SER A 13 -73.39 47.07 27.59
N HIS A 14 -74.64 46.59 27.71
CA HIS A 14 -74.93 45.16 27.85
C HIS A 14 -74.43 44.34 26.65
N ALA A 15 -74.68 44.79 25.43
CA ALA A 15 -74.22 44.11 24.22
C ALA A 15 -72.68 44.05 24.15
N GLN A 16 -71.99 45.13 24.53
CA GLN A 16 -70.52 45.18 24.61
C GLN A 16 -69.97 44.21 25.67
N LEU A 17 -70.60 44.15 26.85
CA LEU A 17 -70.21 43.19 27.89
C LEU A 17 -70.37 41.75 27.44
N TYR A 18 -71.46 41.41 26.74
CA TYR A 18 -71.64 40.07 26.17
C TYR A 18 -70.60 39.74 25.11
N GLN A 19 -70.26 40.69 24.25
CA GLN A 19 -69.21 40.50 23.23
C GLN A 19 -67.84 40.25 23.87
N LEU A 20 -67.48 41.05 24.89
CA LEU A 20 -66.23 40.87 25.65
C LEU A 20 -66.18 39.51 26.36
N LEU A 21 -67.32 39.01 26.86
CA LEU A 21 -67.39 37.70 27.49
C LEU A 21 -67.08 36.58 26.48
N ILE A 22 -67.64 36.65 25.28
CA ILE A 22 -67.38 35.69 24.20
C ILE A 22 -65.91 35.73 23.78
N GLU A 23 -65.35 36.92 23.62
CA GLU A 23 -63.94 37.09 23.26
C GLU A 23 -63.00 36.53 24.34
N LEU A 24 -63.35 36.70 25.62
CA LEU A 24 -62.60 36.14 26.74
C LEU A 24 -62.65 34.61 26.74
N GLU A 25 -63.82 34.01 26.52
CA GLU A 25 -63.99 32.56 26.40
C GLU A 25 -63.18 32.00 25.22
N GLN A 26 -63.21 32.66 24.07
CA GLN A 26 -62.42 32.28 22.89
C GLN A 26 -60.92 32.38 23.14
N SER A 27 -60.47 33.46 23.79
CA SER A 27 -59.06 33.63 24.14
C SER A 27 -58.58 32.56 25.12
N HIS A 28 -59.45 32.11 26.04
CA HIS A 28 -59.12 31.05 26.98
C HIS A 28 -58.96 29.70 26.28
N ALA A 29 -59.90 29.36 25.37
CA ALA A 29 -59.81 28.13 24.57
C ALA A 29 -58.55 28.09 23.71
N GLN A 30 -58.18 29.21 23.07
CA GLN A 30 -56.93 29.32 22.31
C GLN A 30 -55.68 29.14 23.19
N LEU A 31 -55.70 29.69 24.41
CA LEU A 31 -54.57 29.55 25.34
C LEU A 31 -54.36 28.09 25.74
N GLU A 32 -55.44 27.35 26.03
CA GLU A 32 -55.37 25.92 26.34
C GLU A 32 -54.83 25.10 25.15
N GLU A 33 -55.25 25.42 23.92
CA GLU A 33 -54.76 24.75 22.71
C GLU A 33 -53.26 24.98 22.52
N VAL A 34 -52.79 26.23 22.60
CA VAL A 34 -51.36 26.57 22.49
C VAL A 34 -50.54 25.91 23.59
N GLN A 35 -51.08 25.80 24.81
CA GLN A 35 -50.39 25.15 25.92
C GLN A 35 -50.21 23.65 25.66
N LYS A 36 -51.21 22.99 25.09
CA LYS A 36 -51.11 21.59 24.68
C LYS A 36 -50.09 21.40 23.55
N GLU A 37 -50.11 22.25 22.52
CA GLU A 37 -49.12 22.21 21.44
C GLU A 37 -47.69 22.42 21.96
N PHE A 38 -47.52 23.30 22.96
CA PHE A 38 -46.23 23.53 23.60
C PHE A 38 -45.74 22.27 24.32
N GLU A 39 -46.60 21.59 25.08
CA GLU A 39 -46.26 20.33 25.76
C GLU A 39 -45.87 19.22 24.77
N GLU A 40 -46.60 19.11 23.64
CA GLU A 40 -46.28 18.17 22.55
C GLU A 40 -44.92 18.48 21.91
N SER A 41 -44.63 19.76 21.65
CA SER A 41 -43.36 20.22 21.09
C SER A 41 -42.17 19.93 22.03
N GLU A 42 -42.36 20.13 23.35
CA GLU A 42 -41.37 19.79 24.38
C GLU A 42 -41.05 18.29 24.40
N LEU A 43 -42.07 17.44 24.27
CA LEU A 43 -41.90 15.99 24.19
C LEU A 43 -41.12 15.58 22.94
N LEU A 44 -41.49 16.14 21.79
CA LEU A 44 -40.82 15.86 20.51
C LEU A 44 -39.36 16.30 20.54
N ARG A 45 -39.06 17.48 21.12
CA ARG A 45 -37.68 17.95 21.30
C ARG A 45 -36.85 16.98 22.13
N LYS A 46 -37.40 16.46 23.23
CA LYS A 46 -36.71 15.46 24.06
C LYS A 46 -36.46 14.15 23.30
N GLN A 47 -37.38 13.75 22.43
CA GLN A 47 -37.19 12.57 21.58
C GLN A 47 -36.06 12.78 20.58
N VAL A 48 -36.10 13.86 19.80
CA VAL A 48 -35.06 14.19 18.81
C VAL A 48 -33.68 14.31 19.47
N GLN A 49 -33.60 14.88 20.67
CA GLN A 49 -32.34 14.96 21.41
C GLN A 49 -31.77 13.57 21.74
N ARG A 50 -32.62 12.60 22.12
CA ARG A 50 -32.19 11.23 22.39
C ARG A 50 -31.68 10.55 21.12
N GLU A 51 -32.44 10.64 20.03
CA GLU A 51 -32.05 10.07 18.73
C GLU A 51 -30.74 10.68 18.21
N PHE A 52 -30.51 11.98 18.46
CA PHE A 52 -29.26 12.64 18.12
C PHE A 52 -28.05 12.09 18.89
N GLU A 53 -28.19 11.89 20.21
CA GLU A 53 -27.12 11.29 21.02
C GLU A 53 -26.86 9.83 20.63
N GLU A 54 -27.89 9.05 20.31
CA GLU A 54 -27.74 7.69 19.78
C GLU A 54 -27.00 7.67 18.43
N SER A 55 -27.36 8.55 17.50
CA SER A 55 -26.66 8.72 16.22
C SER A 55 -25.19 9.10 16.40
N LYS A 56 -24.87 9.90 17.42
CA LYS A 56 -23.50 10.28 17.76
C LYS A 56 -22.69 9.10 18.30
N LEU A 57 -23.29 8.26 19.13
CA LEU A 57 -22.66 7.02 19.61
C LEU A 57 -22.41 6.05 18.45
N LEU A 58 -23.40 5.85 17.58
CA LEU A 58 -23.26 4.99 16.41
C LEU A 58 -22.13 5.45 15.48
N ARG A 59 -22.01 6.76 15.25
CA ARG A 59 -20.89 7.32 14.47
C ARG A 59 -19.54 7.02 15.08
N LYS A 60 -19.41 7.15 16.41
CA LYS A 60 -18.15 6.83 17.10
C LYS A 60 -17.81 5.35 16.97
N GLN A 61 -18.80 4.47 17.10
CA GLN A 61 -18.62 3.04 16.92
C GLN A 61 -18.13 2.71 15.51
N MET A 62 -18.79 3.28 14.48
CA MET A 62 -18.40 3.06 13.09
C MET A 62 -16.99 3.60 12.80
N GLN A 63 -16.59 4.72 13.42
CA GLN A 63 -15.23 5.24 13.29
C GLN A 63 -14.18 4.26 13.85
N ILE A 64 -14.45 3.65 15.02
CA ILE A 64 -13.57 2.64 15.61
C ILE A 64 -13.46 1.41 14.68
N GLU A 65 -14.57 0.93 14.15
CA GLU A 65 -14.58 -0.20 13.22
C GLU A 65 -13.82 0.10 11.92
N MET A 66 -13.95 1.31 11.38
CA MET A 66 -13.17 1.73 10.20
C MET A 66 -11.67 1.75 10.50
N GLU A 67 -11.26 2.22 11.68
CA GLU A 67 -9.86 2.28 12.08
C GLU A 67 -9.28 0.87 12.30
N GLN A 68 -10.06 -0.03 12.88
CA GLN A 68 -9.73 -1.45 12.98
C GLN A 68 -9.58 -2.11 11.59
N MET A 69 -10.54 -1.88 10.68
CA MET A 69 -10.49 -2.41 9.33
C MET A 69 -9.26 -1.90 8.57
N LYS A 70 -8.94 -0.62 8.70
CA LYS A 70 -7.73 -0.04 8.11
C LYS A 70 -6.46 -0.73 8.62
N SER A 71 -6.34 -0.93 9.93
CA SER A 71 -5.18 -1.62 10.52
C SER A 71 -5.06 -3.07 10.04
N HIS A 72 -6.19 -3.76 9.86
CA HIS A 72 -6.21 -5.13 9.34
C HIS A 72 -5.75 -5.16 7.88
N PHE A 73 -6.21 -4.21 7.06
CA PHE A 73 -5.79 -4.10 5.67
C PHE A 73 -4.27 -3.85 5.54
N GLU A 74 -3.73 -2.92 6.32
CA GLU A 74 -2.28 -2.64 6.34
C GLU A 74 -1.48 -3.88 6.76
N HIS A 75 -1.98 -4.65 7.73
CA HIS A 75 -1.37 -5.90 8.16
C HIS A 75 -1.36 -6.96 7.04
N THR A 76 -2.51 -7.22 6.42
CA THR A 76 -2.61 -8.19 5.31
C THR A 76 -1.75 -7.78 4.11
N GLN A 77 -1.65 -6.48 3.82
CA GLN A 77 -0.77 -5.99 2.76
C GLN A 77 0.71 -6.30 3.05
N SER A 78 1.14 -6.14 4.30
CA SER A 78 2.50 -6.50 4.73
C SER A 78 2.77 -8.00 4.60
N GLU A 79 1.83 -8.84 5.04
CA GLU A 79 1.95 -10.31 4.91
C GLU A 79 2.01 -10.76 3.45
N LEU A 80 1.25 -10.12 2.56
CA LEU A 80 1.27 -10.40 1.12
C LEU A 80 2.64 -10.06 0.52
N GLU A 81 3.21 -8.90 0.86
CA GLU A 81 4.55 -8.51 0.38
C GLU A 81 5.63 -9.49 0.88
N GLN A 82 5.55 -9.90 2.14
CA GLN A 82 6.47 -10.91 2.70
C GLN A 82 6.34 -12.26 1.97
N THR A 83 5.12 -12.70 1.68
CA THR A 83 4.85 -13.94 0.96
C THR A 83 5.40 -13.87 -0.46
N LYS A 84 5.22 -12.73 -1.14
CA LYS A 84 5.77 -12.49 -2.48
C LYS A 84 7.30 -12.58 -2.50
N LEU A 85 7.97 -11.92 -1.55
CA LEU A 85 9.43 -12.00 -1.41
C LEU A 85 9.90 -13.44 -1.13
N ALA A 86 9.16 -14.20 -0.30
CA ALA A 86 9.46 -15.59 -0.02
C ALA A 86 9.32 -16.47 -1.28
N LEU A 87 8.28 -16.25 -2.09
CA LEU A 87 8.09 -16.95 -3.36
C LEU A 87 9.20 -16.62 -4.37
N GLU A 88 9.57 -15.35 -4.51
CA GLU A 88 10.68 -14.94 -5.40
C GLU A 88 12.01 -15.57 -4.98
N LYS A 89 12.27 -15.65 -3.67
CA LYS A 89 13.44 -16.35 -3.13
C LYS A 89 13.41 -17.84 -3.45
N MET A 90 12.29 -18.52 -3.18
CA MET A 90 12.11 -19.95 -3.44
C MET A 90 12.26 -20.28 -4.93
N GLN A 91 11.69 -19.44 -5.81
CA GLN A 91 11.85 -19.58 -7.25
C GLN A 91 13.33 -19.47 -7.66
N GLY A 92 14.08 -18.54 -7.05
CA GLY A 92 15.51 -18.41 -7.26
C GLY A 92 16.32 -19.63 -6.81
N GLU A 93 15.95 -20.23 -5.68
CA GLU A 93 16.56 -21.47 -5.18
C GLU A 93 16.25 -22.67 -6.09
N LEU A 94 15.02 -22.77 -6.59
CA LEU A 94 14.62 -23.81 -7.54
C LEU A 94 15.37 -23.69 -8.87
N ASP A 95 15.50 -22.48 -9.41
CA ASP A 95 16.29 -22.25 -10.64
C ASP A 95 17.76 -22.63 -10.43
N ARG A 96 18.31 -22.35 -9.24
CA ARG A 96 19.67 -22.74 -8.86
C ARG A 96 19.83 -24.26 -8.84
N TYR A 97 18.86 -24.95 -8.25
CA TYR A 97 18.85 -26.41 -8.16
C TYR A 97 18.82 -27.04 -9.55
N LYS A 98 17.87 -26.62 -10.41
CA LYS A 98 17.74 -27.11 -11.78
C LYS A 98 19.01 -26.89 -12.59
N TYR A 99 19.65 -25.71 -12.45
CA TYR A 99 20.91 -25.45 -13.14
C TYR A 99 22.05 -26.34 -12.63
N ARG A 100 22.15 -26.56 -11.31
CA ARG A 100 23.16 -27.45 -10.72
C ARG A 100 22.97 -28.90 -11.15
N GLU A 101 21.74 -29.36 -11.23
CA GLU A 101 21.41 -30.69 -11.74
C GLU A 101 21.82 -30.84 -13.22
N ALA A 102 21.49 -29.86 -14.06
CA ALA A 102 21.88 -29.86 -15.46
C ALA A 102 23.40 -29.96 -15.66
N ILE A 103 24.19 -29.12 -14.99
CA ILE A 103 25.67 -29.19 -15.08
C ILE A 103 26.25 -30.44 -14.42
N ALA A 104 25.57 -31.05 -13.43
CA ALA A 104 26.03 -32.27 -12.80
C ALA A 104 25.95 -33.45 -13.78
N SER A 105 24.92 -33.46 -14.63
CA SER A 105 24.71 -34.45 -15.70
C SER A 105 25.70 -34.33 -16.86
N GLU A 106 26.37 -33.18 -17.02
CA GLU A 106 27.38 -32.98 -18.06
C GLU A 106 28.70 -33.70 -17.72
N THR A 107 29.33 -34.30 -18.75
CA THR A 107 30.67 -34.90 -18.68
C THR A 107 31.78 -33.84 -18.75
N ILE A 108 31.82 -32.97 -17.75
CA ILE A 108 32.83 -31.91 -17.60
C ILE A 108 33.58 -32.06 -16.28
N SER A 109 34.76 -31.45 -16.18
CA SER A 109 35.59 -31.50 -14.97
C SER A 109 34.94 -30.77 -13.79
N GLU A 110 35.33 -31.12 -12.55
CA GLU A 110 34.80 -30.46 -11.35
C GLU A 110 35.15 -28.95 -11.32
N GLY A 111 36.32 -28.59 -11.86
CA GLY A 111 36.70 -27.18 -12.04
C GLY A 111 35.74 -26.43 -12.97
N GLU A 112 35.38 -27.04 -14.10
CA GLU A 112 34.41 -26.45 -15.04
C GLU A 112 33.00 -26.38 -14.46
N LYS A 113 32.56 -27.40 -13.71
CA LYS A 113 31.29 -27.36 -12.97
C LYS A 113 31.30 -26.18 -11.99
N LYS A 114 32.38 -26.00 -11.23
CA LYS A 114 32.51 -24.89 -10.29
C LYS A 114 32.54 -23.54 -10.97
N TYR A 115 33.23 -23.42 -12.12
CA TYR A 115 33.21 -22.22 -12.95
C TYR A 115 31.79 -21.87 -13.40
N LYS A 116 31.08 -22.83 -14.01
CA LYS A 116 29.70 -22.64 -14.50
C LYS A 116 28.73 -22.24 -13.38
N GLN A 117 28.88 -22.81 -12.17
CA GLN A 117 28.11 -22.40 -10.99
C GLN A 117 28.36 -20.94 -10.60
N LEU A 118 29.62 -20.52 -10.54
CA LEU A 118 29.99 -19.17 -10.15
C LEU A 118 29.53 -18.13 -11.18
N VAL A 119 29.54 -18.47 -12.47
CA VAL A 119 29.02 -17.60 -13.53
C VAL A 119 27.50 -17.44 -13.44
N TRP A 120 26.78 -18.50 -13.06
CA TRP A 120 25.34 -18.45 -12.80
C TRP A 120 25.02 -17.67 -11.51
N ASP A 121 25.76 -17.89 -10.43
CA ASP A 121 25.58 -17.14 -9.17
C ASP A 121 25.83 -15.64 -9.41
N ALA A 122 26.82 -15.28 -10.24
CA ALA A 122 27.07 -13.90 -10.64
C ALA A 122 25.93 -13.30 -11.48
N TRP A 123 25.33 -14.07 -12.40
CA TRP A 123 24.17 -13.64 -13.17
C TRP A 123 22.96 -13.34 -12.27
N ARG A 124 22.71 -14.18 -11.26
CA ARG A 124 21.63 -13.94 -10.30
C ARG A 124 21.87 -12.72 -9.43
N ALA A 125 23.10 -12.53 -8.97
CA ALA A 125 23.46 -11.33 -8.23
C ALA A 125 23.28 -10.06 -9.07
N TYR A 126 23.62 -10.11 -10.37
CA TYR A 126 23.32 -9.03 -11.32
C TYR A 126 21.82 -8.71 -11.41
N GLN A 127 20.97 -9.72 -11.52
CA GLN A 127 19.50 -9.56 -11.58
C GLN A 127 18.90 -8.99 -10.29
N ASN A 128 19.50 -9.33 -9.14
CA ASN A 128 19.10 -8.80 -7.84
C ASN A 128 19.73 -7.43 -7.51
N GLU A 129 20.42 -6.80 -8.47
CA GLU A 129 21.18 -5.54 -8.31
C GLU A 129 22.31 -5.60 -7.26
N ASP A 130 22.72 -6.80 -6.82
CA ASP A 130 23.87 -7.01 -5.94
C ASP A 130 25.16 -7.09 -6.76
N ILE A 131 25.66 -5.92 -7.13
CA ILE A 131 26.88 -5.76 -7.93
C ILE A 131 28.12 -6.27 -7.18
N SER A 132 28.13 -6.20 -5.85
CA SER A 132 29.25 -6.66 -5.04
C SER A 132 29.39 -8.18 -5.12
N GLN A 133 28.29 -8.90 -4.89
CA GLN A 133 28.24 -10.36 -4.99
C GLN A 133 28.50 -10.83 -6.43
N MET A 134 27.95 -10.12 -7.43
CA MET A 134 28.24 -10.39 -8.84
C MET A 134 29.75 -10.41 -9.11
N ILE A 135 30.47 -9.39 -8.65
CA ILE A 135 31.92 -9.25 -8.90
C ILE A 135 32.73 -10.30 -8.13
N ASP A 136 32.37 -10.60 -6.89
CA ASP A 136 33.02 -11.64 -6.09
C ASP A 136 32.89 -13.02 -6.74
N CYS A 137 31.68 -13.38 -7.20
CA CYS A 137 31.43 -14.62 -7.93
C CYS A 137 32.26 -14.71 -9.22
N LEU A 138 32.32 -13.63 -10.02
CA LEU A 138 33.14 -13.58 -11.23
C LEU A 138 34.64 -13.71 -10.93
N GLN A 139 35.15 -13.03 -9.89
CA GLN A 139 36.54 -13.14 -9.48
C GLN A 139 36.89 -14.56 -9.02
N LYS A 140 36.02 -15.20 -8.24
CA LYS A 140 36.18 -16.60 -7.83
C LYS A 140 36.20 -17.53 -9.04
N SER A 141 35.37 -17.26 -10.05
CA SER A 141 35.30 -18.08 -11.26
C SER A 141 36.64 -18.15 -12.01
N LEU A 142 37.45 -17.08 -11.96
CA LEU A 142 38.77 -17.02 -12.60
C LEU A 142 39.75 -18.10 -12.10
N LYS A 143 39.56 -18.61 -10.87
CA LYS A 143 40.43 -19.66 -10.30
C LYS A 143 40.13 -21.06 -10.85
N HIS A 144 38.99 -21.24 -11.51
CA HIS A 144 38.46 -22.54 -11.92
C HIS A 144 38.46 -22.76 -13.43
N THR A 145 39.07 -21.83 -14.19
CA THR A 145 39.11 -21.90 -15.65
C THR A 145 40.51 -21.67 -16.20
N SER A 146 40.87 -22.40 -17.26
CA SER A 146 42.12 -22.25 -18.01
C SER A 146 41.97 -21.35 -19.25
N LEU A 147 40.78 -20.76 -19.45
CA LEU A 147 40.49 -19.90 -20.59
C LEU A 147 41.33 -18.61 -20.56
N SER A 148 41.66 -18.10 -21.75
CA SER A 148 42.33 -16.80 -21.84
C SER A 148 41.42 -15.68 -21.34
N ARG A 149 42.01 -14.58 -20.85
CA ARG A 149 41.27 -13.49 -20.20
C ARG A 149 40.16 -12.90 -21.08
N THR A 150 40.42 -12.73 -22.38
CA THR A 150 39.43 -12.26 -23.36
C THR A 150 38.33 -13.30 -23.61
N LYS A 151 38.68 -14.59 -23.62
CA LYS A 151 37.72 -15.68 -23.80
C LYS A 151 36.80 -15.85 -22.60
N ILE A 152 37.30 -15.60 -21.39
CA ILE A 152 36.51 -15.60 -20.15
C ILE A 152 35.42 -14.53 -20.19
N VAL A 153 35.77 -13.28 -20.52
CA VAL A 153 34.80 -12.17 -20.57
C VAL A 153 33.72 -12.45 -21.62
N SER A 154 34.11 -12.94 -22.80
CA SER A 154 33.17 -13.34 -23.85
C SER A 154 32.29 -14.51 -23.40
N ASN A 155 32.83 -15.48 -22.65
CA ASN A 155 32.07 -16.59 -22.12
C ASN A 155 31.02 -16.14 -21.09
N TRP A 156 31.39 -15.27 -20.14
CA TRP A 156 30.44 -14.71 -19.17
C TRP A 156 29.26 -14.01 -19.86
N VAL A 157 29.55 -13.11 -20.81
CA VAL A 157 28.52 -12.38 -21.55
C VAL A 157 27.63 -13.33 -22.35
N LYS A 158 28.20 -14.35 -22.98
CA LYS A 158 27.44 -15.35 -23.74
C LYS A 158 26.52 -16.16 -22.82
N SER A 159 27.05 -16.69 -21.71
CA SER A 159 26.26 -17.46 -20.75
C SER A 159 25.12 -16.62 -20.16
N TRP A 160 25.36 -15.34 -19.84
CA TRP A 160 24.32 -14.47 -19.32
C TRP A 160 23.24 -14.16 -20.36
N SER A 161 23.62 -14.04 -21.64
CA SER A 161 22.64 -13.92 -22.73
C SER A 161 21.77 -15.17 -22.86
N GLU A 162 22.36 -16.36 -22.73
CA GLU A 162 21.64 -17.64 -22.76
C GLU A 162 20.71 -17.78 -21.56
N PHE A 163 21.17 -17.46 -20.35
CA PHE A 163 20.36 -17.49 -19.13
C PHE A 163 19.18 -16.53 -19.21
N SER A 164 19.40 -15.33 -19.75
CA SER A 164 18.35 -14.34 -19.97
C SER A 164 17.28 -14.87 -20.92
N GLN A 165 17.69 -15.49 -22.03
CA GLN A 165 16.76 -16.06 -23.00
C GLN A 165 15.93 -17.21 -22.42
N MET A 166 16.55 -18.08 -21.62
CA MET A 166 15.84 -19.16 -20.92
C MET A 166 14.75 -18.64 -19.97
N LYS A 167 14.94 -17.44 -19.42
CA LYS A 167 13.96 -16.79 -18.53
C LYS A 167 12.98 -15.86 -19.25
N GLY A 168 13.13 -15.66 -20.57
CA GLY A 168 12.34 -14.70 -21.33
C GLY A 168 12.68 -13.23 -21.00
N GLU A 169 13.84 -12.98 -20.40
CA GLU A 169 14.32 -11.66 -20.02
C GLU A 169 15.25 -11.09 -21.10
N LYS A 170 15.39 -9.76 -21.15
CA LYS A 170 16.33 -9.08 -22.05
C LYS A 170 17.64 -8.73 -21.33
N PHE A 171 18.74 -9.38 -21.72
CA PHE A 171 20.08 -9.01 -21.25
C PHE A 171 20.71 -7.98 -22.18
N GLU A 172 21.08 -6.83 -21.61
CA GLU A 172 21.77 -5.77 -22.35
C GLU A 172 23.15 -5.52 -21.76
N ILE A 173 24.19 -5.87 -22.53
CA ILE A 173 25.59 -5.65 -22.15
C ILE A 173 25.89 -4.17 -21.82
N HIS A 174 25.16 -3.23 -22.43
CA HIS A 174 25.28 -1.79 -22.15
C HIS A 174 24.96 -1.46 -20.69
N ARG A 175 24.00 -2.16 -20.06
CA ARG A 175 23.68 -1.99 -18.63
C ARG A 175 24.83 -2.45 -17.76
N LEU A 176 25.45 -3.60 -18.09
CA LEU A 176 26.63 -4.11 -17.39
C LEU A 176 27.82 -3.14 -17.46
N ASN A 177 28.02 -2.50 -18.62
CA ASN A 177 29.08 -1.50 -18.82
C ASN A 177 28.84 -0.17 -18.10
N ARG A 178 27.73 0.01 -17.37
CA ARG A 178 27.53 1.18 -16.50
C ARG A 178 28.22 1.02 -15.14
N TYR A 179 28.40 -0.21 -14.65
CA TYR A 179 28.99 -0.48 -13.34
C TYR A 179 30.50 -0.27 -13.34
N GLN A 180 31.00 0.50 -12.38
CA GLN A 180 32.43 0.81 -12.27
C GLN A 180 33.22 -0.38 -11.75
N GLU A 181 32.60 -1.20 -10.91
CA GLU A 181 33.12 -2.42 -10.33
C GLU A 181 33.42 -3.44 -11.43
N TRP A 182 32.51 -3.58 -12.40
CA TRP A 182 32.72 -4.38 -13.61
C TRP A 182 33.90 -3.86 -14.44
N LYS A 183 33.97 -2.55 -14.70
CA LYS A 183 35.13 -1.96 -15.40
C LYS A 183 36.44 -2.18 -14.66
N LYS A 184 36.44 -2.05 -13.32
CA LYS A 184 37.61 -2.31 -12.47
C LYS A 184 38.04 -3.78 -12.56
N LEU A 185 37.09 -4.72 -12.56
CA LEU A 185 37.36 -6.14 -12.76
C LEU A 185 38.03 -6.38 -14.12
N LEU A 186 37.48 -5.84 -15.20
CA LEU A 186 38.07 -5.96 -16.54
C LEU A 186 39.49 -5.38 -16.59
N ARG A 187 39.73 -4.21 -15.99
CA ARG A 187 41.07 -3.61 -15.93
C ARG A 187 42.07 -4.49 -15.16
N ARG A 188 41.67 -5.07 -14.04
CA ARG A 188 42.50 -6.02 -13.27
C ARG A 188 42.84 -7.26 -14.09
N MET A 189 41.93 -7.71 -14.94
CA MET A 189 42.19 -8.79 -15.88
C MET A 189 43.12 -8.35 -17.02
N THR A 190 43.17 -7.09 -17.44
CA THR A 190 44.06 -6.67 -18.54
C THR A 190 45.48 -6.28 -18.10
N VAL A 191 45.70 -5.94 -16.83
CA VAL A 191 47.05 -5.60 -16.34
C VAL A 191 47.91 -6.88 -16.33
N VAL A 192 48.90 -6.92 -17.22
CA VAL A 192 50.00 -7.88 -17.19
C VAL A 192 50.93 -7.45 -16.06
N LYS A 193 51.18 -8.35 -15.08
CA LYS A 193 52.23 -8.13 -14.08
C LYS A 193 53.57 -8.07 -14.83
N PRO A 194 54.36 -7.00 -14.75
CA PRO A 194 55.70 -7.03 -15.31
C PRO A 194 56.48 -8.13 -14.57
N SER A 195 56.99 -9.11 -15.31
CA SER A 195 57.98 -10.05 -14.78
C SER A 195 59.10 -9.26 -14.15
N SER A 196 59.37 -9.52 -12.88
CA SER A 196 60.57 -9.09 -12.17
C SER A 196 61.78 -9.52 -13.00
N ALA A 197 62.42 -8.55 -13.65
CA ALA A 197 63.75 -8.73 -14.20
C ALA A 197 64.70 -8.89 -13.02
N THR A 198 65.27 -10.09 -12.94
CA THR A 198 66.50 -10.43 -12.24
C THR A 198 67.60 -9.42 -12.59
N THR A 199 68.20 -8.80 -11.58
CA THR A 199 69.64 -8.53 -11.53
C THR A 199 70.06 -8.56 -10.07
#